data_AF-A0AAX3ASU5-F1
#
_entry.id   AF-A0AAX3ASU5-F1
#
_cell.length_a   1.000
_cell.length_b   1.000
_cell.length_c   1.000
_cell.angle_alpha   90.00
_cell.angle_beta   90.00
_cell.angle_gamma   90.00
#
_symmetry.space_group_name_H-M   'P 1'
#
loop_
_entity.id
_entity.type
_entity.pdbx_description
1 polymer ?
#
loop_
_entity_poly.entity_id
_entity_poly.type
_entity_poly.pdbx_seq_one_letter_code
_entity_poly.pdbx_strand_id
1 'polypeptide(L)'
;MASEWPPAPPEGYRKHDPEYEQSWFVTAILFCWLIGVFVGVLTFVSAVHGPDTVVRIVRVILQPDTASEWASYIGWVVGTFAVLLVGHEVLHAFAGRWFGLRTAFQFEYHHPLSWSPEIVTYGGFQSRSQLLAIALAPLIILTPVSIVALVWSQHLWIIASAAVLALGNSAGAVGDLASVWTFWDLPDGELIYHDSEGRRQYYTPMNEEK
;
A
#
# COMPACT_ATOMS: atom_id res chain seq x y z
N MET A 1 8.00 13.17 29.28
CA MET A 1 6.65 13.01 29.83
C MET A 1 5.80 12.49 28.70
N ALA A 2 5.26 11.28 28.81
CA ALA A 2 4.34 10.78 27.77
C ALA A 2 3.13 11.73 27.75
N SER A 3 2.80 12.28 26.59
CA SER A 3 1.55 13.00 26.41
C SER A 3 0.39 12.08 26.78
N GLU A 4 -0.62 12.61 27.46
CA GLU A 4 -1.83 11.88 27.83
C GLU A 4 -2.45 11.21 26.59
N TRP A 5 -2.81 9.92 26.70
CA TRP A 5 -3.39 9.14 25.61
C TRP A 5 -4.84 8.75 25.92
N PRO A 6 -5.77 8.93 24.97
CA PRO A 6 -5.61 9.66 23.71
C PRO A 6 -5.54 11.19 23.97
N PRO A 7 -4.94 11.98 23.06
CA PRO A 7 -4.84 13.43 23.26
C PRO A 7 -6.22 14.08 23.42
N ALA A 8 -6.24 15.24 24.08
CA ALA A 8 -7.46 16.03 24.18
C ALA A 8 -8.00 16.36 22.78
N PRO A 9 -9.33 16.32 22.58
CA PRO A 9 -9.92 16.70 21.30
C PRO A 9 -9.58 18.16 20.95
N PRO A 10 -9.42 18.49 19.66
CA PRO A 10 -9.37 19.87 19.21
C PRO A 10 -10.65 20.63 19.61
N GLU A 11 -10.58 21.96 19.65
CA GLU A 11 -11.76 22.79 19.88
C GLU A 11 -12.85 22.48 18.83
N GLY A 12 -14.10 22.32 19.29
CA GLY A 12 -15.22 21.95 18.43
C GLY A 12 -15.32 20.45 18.09
N TYR A 13 -14.50 19.59 18.70
CA TYR A 13 -14.52 18.15 18.47
C TYR A 13 -14.81 17.36 19.75
N ARG A 14 -15.34 16.15 19.57
CA ARG A 14 -15.48 15.14 20.63
C ARG A 14 -14.88 13.81 20.20
N LYS A 15 -14.43 13.02 21.18
CA LYS A 15 -14.00 11.64 20.92
C LYS A 15 -15.15 10.84 20.31
N HIS A 16 -14.80 10.01 19.34
CA HIS A 16 -15.69 9.07 18.67
C HIS A 16 -14.98 7.72 18.63
N ASP A 17 -15.72 6.65 18.92
CA ASP A 17 -15.20 5.28 18.90
C ASP A 17 -16.08 4.47 17.93
N PRO A 18 -15.87 4.62 16.61
CA PRO A 18 -16.70 3.95 15.63
C PRO A 18 -16.51 2.42 15.71
N GLU A 19 -17.62 1.69 15.75
CA GLU A 19 -17.62 0.25 15.54
C GLU A 19 -17.51 -0.02 14.03
N TYR A 20 -16.31 -0.38 13.59
CA TYR A 20 -16.07 -0.71 12.18
C TYR A 20 -16.10 -2.23 11.96
N GLU A 21 -17.07 -2.67 11.18
CA GLU A 21 -17.09 -4.01 10.59
C GLU A 21 -16.95 -3.88 9.07
N GLN A 22 -15.89 -4.49 8.52
CA GLN A 22 -15.72 -4.53 7.07
C GLN A 22 -16.86 -5.31 6.44
N SER A 23 -17.67 -4.62 5.64
CA SER A 23 -18.78 -5.24 4.93
C SER A 23 -18.30 -6.33 3.97
N TRP A 24 -19.04 -7.45 3.90
CA TRP A 24 -18.66 -8.61 3.07
C TRP A 24 -18.47 -8.27 1.58
N PHE A 25 -19.22 -7.30 1.06
CA PHE A 25 -19.13 -6.90 -0.35
C PHE A 25 -17.80 -6.18 -0.65
N VAL A 26 -17.22 -5.48 0.33
CA VAL A 26 -15.90 -4.85 0.20
C VAL A 26 -14.86 -5.95 0.04
N THR A 27 -14.92 -6.99 0.87
CA THR A 27 -14.06 -8.17 0.74
C THR A 27 -14.20 -8.83 -0.64
N ALA A 28 -15.43 -8.96 -1.15
CA ALA A 28 -15.67 -9.49 -2.48
C ALA A 28 -15.07 -8.61 -3.59
N ILE A 29 -15.20 -7.28 -3.48
CA ILE A 29 -14.60 -6.33 -4.43
C ILE A 29 -13.07 -6.42 -4.40
N LEU A 30 -12.45 -6.47 -3.21
CA LEU A 30 -11.01 -6.61 -3.04
C LEU A 30 -10.50 -7.95 -3.59
N PHE A 31 -11.29 -9.02 -3.47
CA PHE A 31 -10.96 -10.31 -4.08
C PHE A 31 -11.05 -10.26 -5.62
N CYS A 32 -12.10 -9.63 -6.17
CA CYS A 32 -12.21 -9.38 -7.61
C CYS A 32 -11.06 -8.50 -8.14
N TRP A 33 -10.65 -7.49 -7.37
CA TRP A 33 -9.47 -6.68 -7.66
C TRP A 33 -8.22 -7.54 -7.75
N LEU A 34 -7.98 -8.42 -6.77
CA LEU A 34 -6.83 -9.32 -6.78
C LEU A 34 -6.81 -10.20 -8.03
N ILE A 35 -7.93 -10.83 -8.38
CA ILE A 35 -8.07 -11.61 -9.62
C ILE A 35 -7.76 -10.73 -10.85
N GLY A 36 -8.35 -9.53 -10.90
CA GLY A 36 -8.14 -8.57 -11.96
C GLY A 36 -6.69 -8.16 -12.12
N VAL A 37 -5.95 -7.99 -11.03
CA VAL A 37 -4.50 -7.69 -11.03
C VAL A 37 -3.70 -8.87 -11.57
N PHE A 38 -3.95 -10.10 -11.10
CA PHE A 38 -3.24 -11.29 -11.58
C PHE A 38 -3.46 -11.54 -13.07
N VAL A 39 -4.70 -11.47 -13.54
CA VAL A 39 -5.01 -11.67 -14.97
C VAL A 39 -4.57 -10.46 -15.79
N GLY A 40 -4.80 -9.26 -15.28
CA GLY A 40 -4.57 -7.99 -15.97
C GLY A 40 -3.11 -7.74 -16.27
N VAL A 41 -2.21 -7.94 -15.31
CA VAL A 41 -0.76 -7.72 -15.53
C VAL A 41 -0.22 -8.69 -16.58
N LEU A 42 -0.56 -9.98 -16.50
CA LEU A 42 -0.11 -10.97 -17.48
C LEU A 42 -0.66 -10.70 -18.89
N THR A 43 -1.94 -10.33 -18.97
CA THR A 43 -2.59 -9.92 -20.23
C THR A 43 -1.92 -8.68 -20.79
N PHE A 44 -1.58 -7.72 -19.93
CA PHE A 44 -0.92 -6.48 -20.34
C PHE A 44 0.50 -6.72 -20.87
N VAL A 45 1.31 -7.54 -20.21
CA VAL A 45 2.64 -7.96 -20.73
C VAL A 45 2.48 -8.61 -22.11
N SER A 46 1.51 -9.52 -22.25
CA SER A 46 1.24 -10.20 -23.53
C SER A 46 0.79 -9.25 -24.63
N ALA A 47 -0.02 -8.24 -24.29
CA ALA A 47 -0.52 -7.25 -25.23
C ALA A 47 0.57 -6.30 -25.72
N VAL A 48 1.47 -5.87 -24.83
CA VAL A 48 2.54 -4.91 -25.14
C VAL A 48 3.73 -5.57 -25.84
N HIS A 49 4.15 -6.75 -25.36
CA HIS A 49 5.39 -7.40 -25.78
C HIS A 49 5.19 -8.74 -26.51
N GLY A 50 3.95 -9.14 -26.74
CA GLY A 50 3.59 -10.42 -27.33
C GLY A 50 3.58 -11.58 -26.31
N PRO A 51 2.82 -12.66 -26.59
CA PRO A 51 2.71 -13.81 -25.70
C PRO A 51 4.04 -14.56 -25.50
N ASP A 52 4.92 -14.54 -26.51
CA ASP A 52 6.24 -15.16 -26.43
C ASP A 52 7.12 -14.54 -25.33
N THR A 53 6.92 -13.25 -25.02
CA THR A 53 7.65 -12.59 -23.94
C THR A 53 7.31 -13.18 -22.58
N VAL A 54 6.04 -13.54 -22.33
CA VAL A 54 5.64 -14.21 -21.09
C VAL A 54 6.31 -15.58 -20.97
N VAL A 55 6.31 -16.36 -22.06
CA VAL A 55 6.99 -17.66 -22.11
C VAL A 55 8.50 -17.50 -21.86
N ARG A 56 9.12 -16.47 -22.43
CA ARG A 56 10.54 -16.17 -22.21
C ARG A 56 10.85 -15.79 -20.76
N ILE A 57 10.00 -14.99 -20.10
CA ILE A 57 10.16 -14.67 -18.67
C ILE A 57 10.16 -15.97 -17.86
N VAL A 58 9.20 -16.86 -18.10
CA VAL A 58 9.12 -18.15 -17.40
C VAL A 58 10.40 -18.97 -17.61
N ARG A 59 10.83 -19.14 -18.86
CA ARG A 59 11.99 -20.00 -19.18
C ARG A 59 13.34 -19.42 -18.76
N VAL A 60 13.55 -18.12 -18.93
CA VAL A 60 14.87 -17.49 -18.74
C VAL A 60 15.06 -16.99 -17.31
N ILE A 61 13.99 -16.51 -16.66
CA ILE A 61 14.09 -15.88 -15.35
C ILE A 61 13.59 -16.83 -14.26
N LEU A 62 12.44 -17.48 -14.48
CA LEU A 62 11.80 -18.31 -13.44
C LEU A 62 12.26 -19.77 -13.42
N GLN A 63 13.07 -20.19 -14.40
CA GLN A 63 13.62 -21.55 -14.52
C GLN A 63 15.15 -21.51 -14.67
N PRO A 64 15.89 -21.04 -13.66
CA PRO A 64 17.35 -21.04 -13.69
C PRO A 64 17.91 -22.48 -13.59
N ASP A 65 18.88 -22.82 -14.45
CA ASP A 65 19.47 -24.17 -14.52
C ASP A 65 20.91 -24.21 -14.00
N THR A 66 21.65 -23.11 -14.14
CA THR A 66 23.06 -23.00 -13.72
C THR A 66 23.23 -22.21 -12.43
N ALA A 67 24.36 -22.41 -11.73
CA ALA A 67 24.65 -21.66 -10.49
C ALA A 67 24.69 -20.13 -10.70
N SER A 68 25.18 -19.66 -11.85
CA SER A 68 25.18 -18.24 -12.22
C SER A 68 23.78 -17.68 -12.48
N GLU A 69 22.90 -18.47 -13.09
CA GLU A 69 21.50 -18.08 -13.29
C GLU A 69 20.74 -18.05 -11.97
N TRP A 70 20.98 -19.01 -11.08
CA TRP A 70 20.45 -18.99 -9.71
C TRP A 70 20.90 -17.75 -8.95
N ALA A 71 22.18 -17.38 -9.02
CA ALA A 71 22.68 -16.17 -8.38
C ALA A 71 22.00 -14.90 -8.92
N SER A 72 21.80 -14.85 -10.25
CA SER A 72 21.11 -13.74 -10.91
C SER A 72 19.63 -13.68 -10.52
N TYR A 73 18.95 -14.82 -10.49
CA TYR A 73 17.57 -14.94 -10.06
C TYR A 73 17.38 -14.51 -8.60
N ILE A 74 18.23 -14.99 -7.67
CA ILE A 74 18.16 -14.60 -6.26
C ILE A 74 18.42 -13.11 -6.11
N GLY A 75 19.45 -12.58 -6.78
CA GLY A 75 19.75 -11.14 -6.77
C GLY A 75 18.58 -10.31 -7.31
N TRP A 76 17.94 -10.78 -8.39
CA TRP A 76 16.74 -10.16 -8.95
C TRP A 76 15.55 -10.22 -7.99
N VAL A 77 15.23 -11.38 -7.41
CA VAL A 77 14.16 -11.52 -6.41
C VAL A 77 14.40 -10.58 -5.23
N VAL A 78 15.57 -10.65 -4.60
CA VAL A 78 15.89 -9.79 -3.45
C VAL A 78 15.81 -8.32 -3.83
N GLY A 79 16.39 -7.93 -4.98
CA GLY A 79 16.37 -6.55 -5.46
C GLY A 79 14.95 -6.04 -5.74
N THR A 80 14.15 -6.81 -6.48
CA THR A 80 12.77 -6.43 -6.84
C THR A 80 11.87 -6.38 -5.62
N PHE A 81 11.96 -7.34 -4.70
CA PHE A 81 11.19 -7.31 -3.45
C PHE A 81 11.65 -6.19 -2.51
N ALA A 82 12.94 -5.87 -2.46
CA ALA A 82 13.43 -4.72 -1.72
C ALA A 82 12.87 -3.41 -2.29
N VAL A 83 12.89 -3.23 -3.61
CA VAL A 83 12.29 -2.06 -4.28
C VAL A 83 10.79 -2.00 -4.03
N LEU A 84 10.09 -3.14 -4.10
CA LEU A 84 8.66 -3.22 -3.80
C LEU A 84 8.37 -2.77 -2.37
N LEU A 85 8.96 -3.45 -1.39
CA LEU A 85 8.67 -3.24 0.02
C LEU A 85 9.12 -1.87 0.51
N VAL A 86 10.41 -1.54 0.29
CA VAL A 86 10.97 -0.26 0.73
C VAL A 86 10.35 0.89 -0.04
N GLY A 87 10.16 0.73 -1.35
CA GLY A 87 9.52 1.75 -2.19
C GLY A 87 8.09 2.03 -1.74
N HIS A 88 7.32 0.99 -1.44
CA HIS A 88 5.94 1.11 -0.96
C HIS A 88 5.88 1.88 0.37
N GLU A 89 6.61 1.43 1.38
CA GLU A 89 6.64 2.09 2.70
C GLU A 89 7.19 3.53 2.64
N VAL A 90 8.22 3.76 1.83
CA VAL A 90 8.79 5.11 1.65
C VAL A 90 7.77 6.05 1.01
N LEU A 91 6.89 5.57 0.13
CA LEU A 91 5.85 6.40 -0.48
C LEU A 91 4.75 6.79 0.53
N HIS A 92 4.32 5.87 1.40
CA HIS A 92 3.48 6.23 2.54
C HIS A 92 4.17 7.27 3.44
N ALA A 93 5.42 7.03 3.80
CA ALA A 93 6.19 7.94 4.63
C ALA A 93 6.30 9.33 3.99
N PHE A 94 6.64 9.38 2.71
CA PHE A 94 6.77 10.61 1.94
C PHE A 94 5.46 11.39 1.89
N ALA A 95 4.34 10.71 1.59
CA ALA A 95 3.02 11.33 1.61
C ALA A 95 2.66 11.88 3.00
N GLY A 96 2.95 11.12 4.08
CA GLY A 96 2.75 11.59 5.45
C GLY A 96 3.58 12.83 5.78
N ARG A 97 4.87 12.82 5.43
CA ARG A 97 5.76 13.98 5.62
C ARG A 97 5.32 15.19 4.81
N TRP A 98 4.77 14.99 3.61
CA TRP A 98 4.21 16.07 2.79
C TRP A 98 3.09 16.82 3.51
N PHE A 99 2.28 16.13 4.31
CA PHE A 99 1.24 16.73 5.16
C PHE A 99 1.76 17.26 6.51
N GLY A 100 3.07 17.28 6.73
CA GLY A 100 3.68 17.76 7.97
C GLY A 100 3.61 16.77 9.14
N LEU A 101 3.25 15.51 8.88
CA LEU A 101 3.21 14.46 9.89
C LEU A 101 4.63 13.92 10.15
N ARG A 102 4.79 13.22 11.27
CA ARG A 102 5.97 12.40 11.56
C ARG A 102 5.71 10.98 11.12
N THR A 103 6.77 10.20 10.95
CA THR A 103 6.69 8.79 10.54
C THR A 103 7.50 7.92 11.47
N ALA A 104 6.95 6.76 11.82
CA ALA A 104 7.62 5.72 12.58
C ALA A 104 7.49 4.41 11.81
N PHE A 105 8.54 3.62 11.83
CA PHE A 105 8.52 2.26 11.29
C PHE A 105 8.11 1.31 12.39
N GLN A 106 7.15 0.44 12.11
CA GLN A 106 6.73 -0.62 12.99
C GLN A 106 6.58 -1.93 12.24
N PHE A 107 6.49 -3.02 12.99
CA PHE A 107 6.04 -4.30 12.48
C PHE A 107 4.68 -4.59 13.08
N GLU A 108 3.65 -4.59 12.24
CA GLU A 108 2.35 -5.05 12.67
C GLU A 108 2.34 -6.58 12.68
N TYR A 109 1.93 -7.15 13.82
CA TYR A 109 1.84 -8.59 14.01
C TYR A 109 0.38 -8.96 14.29
N HIS A 110 -0.25 -9.63 13.34
CA HIS A 110 -1.61 -10.14 13.52
C HIS A 110 -1.61 -11.60 14.01
N HIS A 111 -0.78 -12.46 13.41
CA HIS A 111 -0.64 -13.89 13.75
C HIS A 111 0.68 -14.44 13.18
N PRO A 112 1.11 -15.69 13.49
CA PRO A 112 2.45 -16.19 13.14
C PRO A 112 2.82 -16.16 11.65
N LEU A 113 1.82 -16.07 10.76
CA LEU A 113 2.00 -16.04 9.31
C LEU A 113 1.70 -14.66 8.70
N SER A 114 1.34 -13.65 9.50
CA SER A 114 1.13 -12.27 9.05
C SER A 114 1.92 -11.30 9.93
N TRP A 115 3.04 -10.89 9.37
CA TRP A 115 3.94 -9.86 9.86
C TRP A 115 4.18 -8.94 8.68
N SER A 116 3.80 -7.67 8.82
CA SER A 116 4.00 -6.66 7.79
C SER A 116 4.79 -5.50 8.40
N PRO A 117 5.90 -5.10 7.77
CA PRO A 117 6.45 -3.79 8.06
C PRO A 117 5.41 -2.73 7.67
N GLU A 118 5.30 -1.69 8.47
CA GLU A 118 4.34 -0.60 8.25
C GLU A 118 4.96 0.72 8.66
N ILE A 119 4.64 1.78 7.92
CA ILE A 119 4.89 3.15 8.33
C ILE A 119 3.63 3.76 8.96
N VAL A 120 3.73 4.10 10.24
CA VAL A 120 2.71 4.90 10.93
C VAL A 120 3.00 6.38 10.74
N THR A 121 2.00 7.13 10.31
CA THR A 121 2.03 8.60 10.30
C THR A 121 1.43 9.13 11.60
N TYR A 122 2.15 9.98 12.33
CA TYR A 122 1.75 10.46 13.66
C TYR A 122 2.13 11.92 13.92
N GLY A 123 1.78 12.44 15.09
CA GLY A 123 2.22 13.75 15.57
C GLY A 123 1.32 14.91 15.19
N GLY A 124 0.13 14.63 14.66
CA GLY A 124 -0.92 15.60 14.36
C GLY A 124 -2.25 14.90 14.09
N PHE A 125 -3.33 15.67 14.14
CA PHE A 125 -4.65 15.22 13.68
C PHE A 125 -4.66 15.15 12.15
N GLN A 126 -5.21 14.06 11.63
CA GLN A 126 -5.23 13.72 10.22
C GLN A 126 -6.67 13.74 9.73
N SER A 127 -6.93 14.45 8.63
CA SER A 127 -8.23 14.41 7.98
C SER A 127 -8.39 13.12 7.18
N ARG A 128 -9.65 12.76 6.89
CA ARG A 128 -9.99 11.69 5.94
C ARG A 128 -9.22 11.82 4.61
N SER A 129 -9.18 13.02 4.03
CA SER A 129 -8.51 13.25 2.74
C SER A 129 -7.00 13.05 2.78
N GLN A 130 -6.34 13.42 3.89
CA GLN A 130 -4.91 13.17 4.10
C GLN A 130 -4.64 11.67 4.18
N LEU A 131 -5.43 10.94 4.97
CA LEU A 131 -5.27 9.50 5.12
C LEU A 131 -5.52 8.74 3.82
N LEU A 132 -6.55 9.13 3.06
CA LEU A 132 -6.80 8.59 1.72
C LEU A 132 -5.60 8.81 0.80
N ALA A 133 -5.04 10.01 0.79
CA ALA A 133 -3.87 10.32 -0.04
C ALA A 133 -2.63 9.54 0.39
N ILE A 134 -2.40 9.39 1.69
CA ILE A 134 -1.28 8.61 2.24
C ILE A 134 -1.43 7.13 1.88
N ALA A 135 -2.61 6.54 2.12
CA ALA A 135 -2.89 5.13 1.84
C ALA A 135 -2.79 4.82 0.34
N LEU A 136 -3.28 5.71 -0.53
CA LEU A 136 -3.23 5.48 -1.98
C LEU A 136 -1.87 5.78 -2.61
N ALA A 137 -0.96 6.48 -1.91
CA ALA A 137 0.29 6.98 -2.50
C ALA A 137 1.13 5.88 -3.19
N PRO A 138 1.38 4.70 -2.59
CA PRO A 138 2.14 3.67 -3.27
C PRO A 138 1.43 3.14 -4.50
N LEU A 139 0.11 2.93 -4.45
CA LEU A 139 -0.66 2.43 -5.57
C LEU A 139 -0.62 3.41 -6.76
N ILE A 140 -0.82 4.70 -6.51
CA ILE A 140 -0.90 5.71 -7.59
C ILE A 140 0.47 6.17 -8.11
N ILE A 141 1.57 5.82 -7.44
CA ILE A 141 2.93 6.18 -7.87
C ILE A 141 3.68 4.95 -8.38
N LEU A 142 3.84 3.92 -7.56
CA LEU A 142 4.68 2.76 -7.90
C LEU A 142 4.07 1.94 -9.04
N THR A 143 2.73 1.77 -9.08
CA THR A 143 2.08 1.03 -10.18
C THR A 143 2.21 1.78 -11.51
N PRO A 144 1.89 3.08 -11.65
CA PRO A 144 2.12 3.79 -12.90
C PRO A 144 3.58 3.84 -13.34
N VAL A 145 4.53 4.05 -12.42
CA VAL A 145 5.97 3.98 -12.75
C VAL A 145 6.35 2.61 -13.29
N SER A 146 5.83 1.54 -12.68
CA SER A 146 6.04 0.17 -13.15
C SER A 146 5.42 -0.05 -14.53
N ILE A 147 4.20 0.44 -14.77
CA ILE A 147 3.54 0.37 -16.09
C ILE A 147 4.37 1.12 -17.14
N VAL A 148 4.87 2.31 -16.83
CA VAL A 148 5.74 3.08 -17.76
C VAL A 148 7.02 2.31 -18.07
N ALA A 149 7.68 1.75 -17.05
CA ALA A 149 8.88 0.92 -17.25
C ALA A 149 8.60 -0.33 -18.09
N LEU A 150 7.43 -0.96 -17.88
CA LEU A 150 6.98 -2.11 -18.65
C LEU A 150 6.76 -1.72 -20.11
N VAL A 151 6.04 -0.64 -20.40
CA VAL A 151 5.72 -0.21 -21.78
C VAL A 151 6.96 0.23 -22.54
N TRP A 152 7.88 0.94 -21.88
CA TRP A 152 9.00 1.56 -22.57
C TRP A 152 10.21 0.63 -22.75
N SER A 153 10.38 -0.37 -21.88
CA SER A 153 11.54 -1.24 -21.92
C SER A 153 11.41 -2.40 -22.91
N GLN A 154 12.52 -2.73 -23.58
CA GLN A 154 12.66 -3.95 -24.40
C GLN A 154 13.53 -5.01 -23.70
N HIS A 155 14.06 -4.70 -22.51
CA HIS A 155 14.96 -5.58 -21.79
C HIS A 155 14.18 -6.54 -20.89
N LEU A 156 14.34 -7.85 -21.11
CA LEU A 156 13.53 -8.90 -20.47
C LEU A 156 13.47 -8.79 -18.94
N TRP A 157 14.62 -8.52 -18.28
CA TRP A 157 14.68 -8.38 -16.84
C TRP A 157 13.96 -7.13 -16.32
N ILE A 158 13.93 -6.04 -17.09
CA ILE A 158 13.21 -4.83 -16.70
C ILE A 158 11.71 -5.07 -16.87
N ILE A 159 11.28 -5.70 -17.97
CA ILE A 159 9.88 -6.08 -18.19
C ILE A 159 9.39 -6.99 -17.05
N ALA A 160 10.17 -8.02 -16.70
CA ALA A 160 9.83 -8.92 -15.60
C ALA A 160 9.77 -8.19 -14.24
N SER A 161 10.74 -7.33 -13.95
CA SER A 161 10.75 -6.52 -12.73
C SER A 161 9.53 -5.61 -12.65
N ALA A 162 9.24 -4.89 -13.73
CA ALA A 162 8.11 -3.98 -13.82
C ALA A 162 6.77 -4.71 -13.70
N ALA A 163 6.63 -5.90 -14.30
CA ALA A 163 5.45 -6.74 -14.14
C ALA A 163 5.29 -7.22 -12.68
N VAL A 164 6.37 -7.66 -12.03
CA VAL A 164 6.34 -8.08 -10.61
C VAL A 164 6.05 -6.90 -9.69
N LEU A 165 6.61 -5.71 -9.94
CA LEU A 165 6.32 -4.52 -9.16
C LEU A 165 4.87 -4.06 -9.33
N ALA A 166 4.36 -4.03 -10.57
CA ALA A 166 2.97 -3.68 -10.83
C ALA A 166 2.01 -4.70 -10.19
N LEU A 167 2.29 -5.99 -10.34
CA LEU A 167 1.51 -7.08 -9.73
C LEU A 167 1.57 -7.01 -8.20
N GLY A 168 2.77 -7.02 -7.65
CA GLY A 168 3.04 -7.07 -6.21
C GLY A 168 2.51 -5.85 -5.48
N ASN A 169 2.71 -4.64 -6.02
CA ASN A 169 2.18 -3.42 -5.42
C ASN A 169 0.65 -3.37 -5.49
N SER A 170 0.06 -3.71 -6.64
CA SER A 170 -1.39 -3.66 -6.80
C SER A 170 -2.11 -4.75 -5.99
N ALA A 171 -1.51 -5.93 -5.85
CA ALA A 171 -2.01 -7.00 -5.00
C ALA A 171 -1.78 -6.71 -3.50
N GLY A 172 -0.62 -6.16 -3.14
CA GLY A 172 -0.28 -5.77 -1.78
C GLY A 172 -1.14 -4.63 -1.25
N ALA A 173 -1.54 -3.70 -2.13
CA ALA A 173 -2.41 -2.57 -1.79
C ALA A 173 -3.84 -2.98 -1.37
N VAL A 174 -4.19 -4.26 -1.32
CA VAL A 174 -5.51 -4.71 -0.80
C VAL A 174 -5.73 -4.21 0.63
N GLY A 175 -4.70 -4.21 1.48
CA GLY A 175 -4.76 -3.62 2.82
C GLY A 175 -5.04 -2.13 2.79
N ASP A 176 -4.28 -1.38 1.99
CA ASP A 176 -4.47 0.06 1.81
C ASP A 176 -5.86 0.41 1.27
N LEU A 177 -6.37 -0.37 0.32
CA LEU A 177 -7.70 -0.18 -0.26
C LEU A 177 -8.81 -0.47 0.76
N ALA A 178 -8.61 -1.43 1.67
CA ALA A 178 -9.51 -1.66 2.79
C ALA A 178 -9.47 -0.47 3.78
N SER A 179 -8.29 0.05 4.09
CA SER A 179 -8.15 1.27 4.90
C SER A 179 -8.78 2.49 4.22
N VAL A 180 -8.61 2.63 2.90
CA VAL A 180 -9.27 3.66 2.08
C VAL A 180 -10.78 3.57 2.21
N TRP A 181 -11.35 2.37 2.10
CA TRP A 181 -12.78 2.17 2.30
C TRP A 181 -13.20 2.56 3.72
N THR A 182 -12.45 2.15 4.73
CA THR A 182 -12.68 2.51 6.13
C THR A 182 -12.70 4.02 6.32
N PHE A 183 -11.71 4.72 5.78
CA PHE A 183 -11.63 6.18 5.88
C PHE A 183 -12.76 6.85 5.11
N TRP A 184 -13.09 6.34 3.91
CA TRP A 184 -14.16 6.88 3.08
C TRP A 184 -15.52 6.85 3.77
N ASP A 185 -15.79 5.80 4.55
CA ASP A 185 -17.04 5.60 5.29
C ASP A 185 -17.16 6.52 6.53
N LEU A 186 -16.07 7.16 6.96
CA LEU A 186 -16.12 8.07 8.10
C LEU A 186 -16.94 9.34 7.78
N PRO A 187 -17.71 9.86 8.75
CA PRO A 187 -18.36 11.15 8.69
C PRO A 187 -17.46 12.29 8.17
N ASP A 188 -18.08 13.22 7.45
CA ASP A 188 -17.38 14.41 6.99
C ASP A 188 -16.84 15.24 8.16
N GLY A 189 -15.60 15.69 8.04
CA GLY A 189 -14.92 16.48 9.07
C GLY A 189 -14.30 15.66 10.20
N GLU A 190 -14.44 14.33 10.19
CA GLU A 190 -13.80 13.45 11.15
C GLU A 190 -12.27 13.55 11.08
N LEU A 191 -11.65 13.59 12.26
CA LEU A 191 -10.21 13.64 12.45
C LEU A 191 -9.74 12.37 13.14
N ILE A 192 -8.58 11.88 12.73
CA ILE A 192 -7.93 10.71 13.31
C ILE A 192 -6.59 11.14 13.88
N TYR A 193 -6.28 10.68 15.08
CA TYR A 193 -4.97 10.82 15.68
C TYR A 193 -4.31 9.45 15.84
N HIS A 194 -3.07 9.36 15.38
CA HIS A 194 -2.19 8.22 15.61
C HIS A 194 -1.03 8.65 16.50
N ASP A 195 -0.60 7.78 17.42
CA ASP A 195 0.70 7.92 18.07
C ASP A 195 1.78 7.10 17.35
N SER A 196 3.01 7.15 17.87
CA SER A 196 4.14 6.41 17.29
C SER A 196 4.08 4.89 17.48
N GLU A 197 3.11 4.38 18.25
CA GLU A 197 2.89 2.96 18.53
C GLU A 197 1.71 2.39 17.72
N GLY A 198 1.15 3.18 16.78
CA GLY A 198 0.04 2.74 15.94
C GLY A 198 -1.33 2.77 16.63
N ARG A 199 -1.43 3.27 17.87
CA ARG A 199 -2.74 3.45 18.50
C ARG A 199 -3.49 4.56 17.78
N ARG A 200 -4.81 4.37 17.60
CA ARG A 200 -5.68 5.30 16.87
C ARG A 200 -6.83 5.81 17.73
N GLN A 201 -7.20 7.07 17.58
CA GLN A 201 -8.41 7.66 18.16
C GLN A 201 -9.12 8.52 17.11
N TYR A 202 -10.45 8.39 17.04
CA TYR A 202 -11.29 9.20 16.15
C TYR A 202 -11.95 10.35 16.90
N TYR A 203 -12.17 11.44 16.17
CA TYR A 203 -12.76 12.67 16.69
C TYR A 203 -13.76 13.22 15.68
N THR A 204 -15.01 13.37 16.11
CA THR A 204 -16.09 13.89 15.26
C THR A 204 -16.40 15.35 15.61
N PRO A 205 -16.76 16.21 14.64
CA PRO A 205 -17.21 17.56 14.93
C PRO A 205 -18.40 17.55 15.89
N MET A 206 -18.36 18.39 16.91
CA MET A 206 -19.56 18.77 17.64
C MET A 206 -20.33 19.70 16.71
N ASN A 207 -21.37 19.19 16.04
CA ASN A 207 -22.30 20.08 15.35
C ASN A 207 -22.78 21.11 16.39
N GLU A 208 -22.55 22.40 16.13
CA GLU A 208 -23.33 23.44 16.81
C GLU A 208 -24.79 23.16 16.45
N GLU A 209 -25.57 22.65 17.39
CA GLU A 209 -27.02 22.78 17.29
C GLU A 209 -27.30 24.28 17.09
N LYS A 210 -27.63 24.65 15.86
CA LYS A 210 -28.14 25.98 15.54
C LYS A 210 -29.52 26.19 16.13
#